data_AF-A0A178LBW9-F1
#
_entry.id   AF-A0A178LBW9-F1
#
_cell.length_a   1.000
_cell.length_b   1.000
_cell.length_c   1.000
_cell.angle_alpha   90.00
_cell.angle_beta   90.00
_cell.angle_gamma   90.00
#
_symmetry.space_group_name_H-M   'P 1'
#
loop_
_entity.id
_entity.type
_entity.pdbx_description
1 polymer ?
#
loop_
_entity_poly.entity_id
_entity_poly.type
_entity_poly.pdbx_seq_one_letter_code
_entity_poly.pdbx_strand_id
1 'polypeptide(L)'
;MTHELHSWVASANGHPDFSLHNLPLGVFSRGEETPRGGVAVGDFILDLGFALEAGLFQGEAQRAAELAGQTTLNAFFAAGTQARVALRQAVQALLRADHPQREHLQELGEHLLVPQGTCRMYLPARVGDYTDFYVGIHHATQIGRLFRPDNPLLPNYKHVPIAYHGRASTLGVSGEAFKRPKGQTLPPGQDAPVFGPCRRLDYELELGIWIGPGNAQGEPIAIGDAAAHIAGFCLLNDWSARDIQAWEYQPLGPFLSKSFASTLSPWVVTAEALAPYRRAQPARPEGDPQPLPYLFDEHDQAGGALDIELEVLLRTPRMEAQGLPAQRIALSNTLNMYWTVAQMVTHHTVNGCALKPGDFFGSGTLSGPDADSCGSLLELTQGGKQPLQLPGGETRTFLEDGDEVIFRARCEAPGLPGIGFGECRGRVLPAG
;
A
#
# COMPACT_ATOMS: atom_id res chain seq x y z
N MET A 1 14.30 27.81 7.98
CA MET A 1 13.27 27.82 9.02
C MET A 1 11.93 27.73 8.32
N THR A 2 11.46 26.52 8.04
CA THR A 2 10.09 26.30 7.57
C THR A 2 9.18 26.73 8.71
N HIS A 3 8.32 27.73 8.48
CA HIS A 3 7.24 28.02 9.43
C HIS A 3 6.45 26.73 9.59
N GLU A 4 6.42 26.20 10.81
CA GLU A 4 5.68 24.99 11.15
C GLU A 4 4.22 25.18 10.72
N LEU A 5 3.74 24.33 9.79
CA LEU A 5 2.38 24.40 9.30
C LEU A 5 1.46 23.89 10.41
N HIS A 6 0.89 24.82 11.17
CA HIS A 6 -0.02 24.52 12.26
C HIS A 6 -1.48 24.54 11.80
N SER A 7 -2.26 23.56 12.25
CA SER A 7 -3.70 23.43 11.96
C SER A 7 -4.56 24.03 13.05
N TRP A 8 -5.75 24.54 12.70
CA TRP A 8 -6.79 24.81 13.69
C TRP A 8 -7.54 23.53 14.13
N VAL A 9 -7.39 22.43 13.39
CA VAL A 9 -7.78 21.09 13.85
C VAL A 9 -6.72 20.59 14.82
N ALA A 10 -6.99 20.72 16.12
CA ALA A 10 -6.00 20.51 17.17
C ALA A 10 -5.33 19.13 17.10
N SER A 11 -6.09 18.06 16.83
CA SER A 11 -5.58 16.69 16.75
C SER A 11 -4.66 16.45 15.55
N ALA A 12 -4.62 17.35 14.55
CA ALA A 12 -3.71 17.22 13.41
C ALA A 12 -2.26 17.65 13.74
N ASN A 13 -2.08 18.46 14.79
CA ASN A 13 -0.77 18.98 15.17
C ASN A 13 0.00 17.90 15.94
N GLY A 14 1.10 17.41 15.36
CA GLY A 14 1.83 16.26 15.90
C GLY A 14 1.14 14.91 15.67
N HIS A 15 0.09 14.86 14.84
CA HIS A 15 -0.55 13.59 14.52
C HIS A 15 0.44 12.66 13.80
N PRO A 16 0.55 11.39 14.22
CA PRO A 16 1.51 10.43 13.66
C PRO A 16 1.35 10.20 12.15
N ASP A 17 0.09 10.22 11.68
CA ASP A 17 -0.24 9.92 10.29
C ASP A 17 -0.79 11.12 9.51
N PHE A 18 -1.86 11.77 9.99
CA PHE A 18 -2.66 12.75 9.24
C PHE A 18 -2.41 14.21 9.64
N SER A 19 -1.14 14.63 9.62
CA SER A 19 -0.77 16.05 9.78
C SER A 19 -1.14 16.87 8.53
N LEU A 20 -1.02 18.21 8.60
CA LEU A 20 -1.18 19.09 7.43
C LEU A 20 -0.14 18.86 6.32
N HIS A 21 0.91 18.10 6.61
CA HIS A 21 1.90 17.70 5.63
C HIS A 21 1.50 16.43 4.89
N ASN A 22 0.53 15.66 5.39
CA ASN A 22 0.06 14.45 4.73
C ASN A 22 -1.17 14.72 3.85
N LEU A 23 -2.33 14.98 4.46
CA LEU A 23 -3.61 15.20 3.77
C LEU A 23 -3.95 14.12 2.72
N PRO A 24 -4.00 12.82 3.10
CA PRO A 24 -4.30 11.75 2.16
C PRO A 24 -5.79 11.73 1.81
N LEU A 25 -6.11 11.22 0.62
CA LEU A 25 -7.50 11.11 0.14
C LEU A 25 -8.05 9.71 0.37
N GLY A 26 -9.34 9.62 0.66
CA GLY A 26 -10.04 8.34 0.80
C GLY A 26 -11.52 8.49 0.46
N VAL A 27 -12.22 7.36 0.39
CA VAL A 27 -13.67 7.33 0.20
C VAL A 27 -14.32 6.82 1.47
N PHE A 28 -15.31 7.54 1.97
CA PHE A 28 -15.98 7.25 3.24
C PHE A 28 -17.50 7.48 3.16
N SER A 29 -18.23 6.95 4.13
CA SER A 29 -19.63 7.30 4.40
C SER A 29 -19.89 7.39 5.90
N ARG A 30 -20.92 8.17 6.29
CA ARG A 30 -21.49 8.13 7.65
C ARG A 30 -22.77 7.28 7.60
N GLY A 31 -22.80 6.20 8.37
CA GLY A 31 -23.93 5.26 8.34
C GLY A 31 -24.26 4.80 6.91
N GLU A 32 -25.51 5.00 6.50
CA GLU A 32 -26.03 4.59 5.18
C GLU A 32 -25.97 5.70 4.11
N GLU A 33 -25.28 6.82 4.38
CA GLU A 33 -25.06 7.86 3.37
C GLU A 33 -24.31 7.32 2.14
N THR A 34 -24.47 8.01 1.01
CA THR A 34 -23.70 7.69 -0.21
C THR A 34 -22.20 7.92 0.04
N PRO A 35 -21.32 6.95 -0.32
CA PRO A 35 -19.89 7.11 -0.19
C PRO A 35 -19.38 8.30 -1.01
N ARG A 36 -18.42 9.04 -0.47
CA ARG A 36 -17.83 10.21 -1.11
C ARG A 36 -16.39 10.44 -0.68
N GLY A 37 -15.68 11.25 -1.45
CA GLY A 37 -14.29 11.58 -1.16
C GLY A 37 -14.14 12.47 0.06
N GLY A 38 -13.07 12.22 0.81
CA GLY A 38 -12.66 13.06 1.94
C GLY A 38 -11.14 13.07 2.09
N VAL A 39 -10.66 14.01 2.92
CA VAL A 39 -9.24 14.18 3.23
C VAL A 39 -9.01 13.96 4.73
N ALA A 40 -8.11 13.06 5.10
CA ALA A 40 -7.80 12.84 6.51
C ALA A 40 -7.00 14.01 7.10
N VAL A 41 -7.39 14.47 8.29
CA VAL A 41 -6.71 15.52 9.07
C VAL A 41 -6.91 15.28 10.57
N GLY A 42 -5.83 14.98 11.29
CA GLY A 42 -5.91 14.53 12.68
C GLY A 42 -6.82 13.31 12.82
N ASP A 43 -7.77 13.39 13.75
CA ASP A 43 -8.79 12.35 13.99
C ASP A 43 -10.06 12.52 13.12
N PHE A 44 -10.03 13.44 12.15
CA PHE A 44 -11.18 13.83 11.34
C PHE A 44 -10.97 13.56 9.85
N ILE A 45 -12.08 13.57 9.10
CA ILE A 45 -12.15 13.58 7.65
C ILE A 45 -12.79 14.90 7.24
N LEU A 46 -12.09 15.70 6.43
CA LEU A 46 -12.70 16.83 5.74
C LEU A 46 -13.57 16.29 4.60
N ASP A 47 -14.87 16.55 4.70
CA ASP A 47 -15.87 16.11 3.72
C ASP A 47 -15.81 17.03 2.48
N LEU A 48 -15.31 16.50 1.35
CA LEU A 48 -15.16 17.29 0.11
C LEU A 48 -16.51 17.65 -0.50
N GLY A 49 -17.52 16.80 -0.35
CA GLY A 49 -18.87 17.07 -0.84
C GLY A 49 -19.47 18.26 -0.10
N PHE A 50 -19.41 18.24 1.23
CA PHE A 50 -19.89 19.37 2.03
C PHE A 50 -19.08 20.65 1.80
N ALA A 51 -17.75 20.55 1.69
CA ALA A 51 -16.90 21.71 1.42
C ALA A 51 -17.22 22.39 0.07
N LEU A 52 -17.62 21.62 -0.95
CA LEU A 52 -18.11 22.15 -2.22
C LEU A 52 -19.45 22.86 -2.06
N GLU A 53 -20.42 22.24 -1.36
CA GLU A 53 -21.74 22.83 -1.10
C GLU A 53 -21.62 24.15 -0.31
N ALA A 54 -20.67 24.23 0.63
CA ALA A 54 -20.36 25.43 1.39
C ALA A 54 -19.54 26.47 0.60
N GLY A 55 -19.16 26.20 -0.65
CA GLY A 55 -18.44 27.15 -1.51
C GLY A 55 -17.00 27.44 -1.06
N LEU A 56 -16.35 26.48 -0.39
CA LEU A 56 -15.00 26.65 0.18
C LEU A 56 -13.87 26.55 -0.85
N PHE A 57 -14.16 26.14 -2.08
CA PHE A 57 -13.21 26.03 -3.17
C PHE A 57 -13.57 26.92 -4.35
N GLN A 58 -12.55 27.35 -5.10
CA GLN A 58 -12.71 28.17 -6.30
C GLN A 58 -11.74 27.70 -7.40
N GLY A 59 -12.06 28.01 -8.66
CA GLY A 59 -11.15 27.77 -9.79
C GLY A 59 -10.75 26.30 -9.96
N GLU A 60 -9.45 26.04 -10.17
CA GLU A 60 -8.94 24.68 -10.35
C GLU A 60 -9.11 23.80 -9.11
N ALA A 61 -9.03 24.38 -7.91
CA ALA A 61 -9.24 23.62 -6.67
C ALA A 61 -10.70 23.14 -6.54
N GLN A 62 -11.67 23.95 -7.00
CA GLN A 62 -13.07 23.54 -7.03
C GLN A 62 -13.28 22.36 -7.99
N ARG A 63 -12.75 22.43 -9.21
CA ARG A 63 -12.84 21.32 -10.17
C ARG A 63 -12.18 20.05 -9.62
N ALA A 64 -11.01 20.20 -9.00
CA ALA A 64 -10.32 19.08 -8.38
C ALA A 64 -11.12 18.47 -7.22
N ALA A 65 -11.74 19.30 -6.37
CA ALA A 65 -12.63 18.85 -5.31
C ALA A 65 -13.89 18.16 -5.87
N GLU A 66 -14.49 18.66 -6.95
CA GLU A 66 -15.65 18.02 -7.62
C GLU A 66 -15.32 16.61 -8.12
N LEU A 67 -14.11 16.40 -8.63
CA LEU A 67 -13.63 15.08 -9.05
C LEU A 67 -13.30 14.19 -7.86
N ALA A 68 -12.62 14.74 -6.86
CA ALA A 68 -12.19 13.98 -5.67
C ALA A 68 -13.37 13.65 -4.74
N GLY A 69 -14.42 14.46 -4.70
CA GLY A 69 -15.62 14.26 -3.88
C GLY A 69 -16.59 13.21 -4.41
N GLN A 70 -16.32 12.59 -5.57
CA GLN A 70 -17.13 11.52 -6.12
C GLN A 70 -17.09 10.24 -5.26
N THR A 71 -17.89 9.25 -5.64
CA THR A 71 -17.94 7.94 -4.96
C THR A 71 -16.66 7.10 -5.14
N THR A 72 -15.77 7.51 -6.06
CA THR A 72 -14.46 6.92 -6.32
C THR A 72 -13.48 7.98 -6.79
N LEU A 73 -12.19 7.84 -6.50
CA LEU A 73 -11.15 8.79 -6.90
C LEU A 73 -10.67 8.65 -8.36
N ASN A 74 -11.22 7.73 -9.17
CA ASN A 74 -10.75 7.47 -10.54
C ASN A 74 -10.70 8.74 -11.41
N ALA A 75 -11.74 9.58 -11.37
CA ALA A 75 -11.80 10.79 -12.17
C ALA A 75 -10.76 11.84 -11.71
N PHE A 76 -10.51 11.90 -10.40
CA PHE A 76 -9.45 12.73 -9.82
C PHE A 76 -8.06 12.22 -10.19
N PHE A 77 -7.84 10.90 -10.16
CA PHE A 77 -6.60 10.27 -10.63
C PHE A 77 -6.33 10.58 -12.11
N ALA A 78 -7.37 10.55 -12.94
CA ALA A 78 -7.29 10.87 -14.36
C ALA A 78 -6.88 12.33 -14.64
N ALA A 79 -7.24 13.26 -13.75
CA ALA A 79 -6.95 14.69 -13.91
C ALA A 79 -5.47 15.05 -13.67
N GLY A 80 -4.68 14.13 -13.12
CA GLY A 80 -3.23 14.27 -13.02
C GLY A 80 -2.74 15.28 -11.98
N THR A 81 -1.44 15.57 -12.05
CA THR A 81 -0.69 16.32 -11.02
C THR A 81 -1.26 17.69 -10.72
N GLN A 82 -1.69 18.45 -11.74
CA GLN A 82 -2.18 19.81 -11.53
C GLN A 82 -3.43 19.84 -10.62
N ALA A 83 -4.39 18.93 -10.84
CA ALA A 83 -5.58 18.83 -10.00
C ALA A 83 -5.22 18.41 -8.57
N ARG A 84 -4.30 17.44 -8.41
CA ARG A 84 -3.84 17.01 -7.07
C ARG A 84 -3.17 18.12 -6.28
N VAL A 85 -2.28 18.87 -6.92
CA VAL A 85 -1.60 20.03 -6.31
C VAL A 85 -2.60 21.11 -5.93
N ALA A 86 -3.53 21.46 -6.83
CA ALA A 86 -4.53 22.49 -6.58
C ALA A 86 -5.42 22.17 -5.38
N LEU A 87 -5.94 20.93 -5.31
CA LEU A 87 -6.75 20.50 -4.16
C LEU A 87 -5.94 20.48 -2.87
N ARG A 88 -4.73 19.92 -2.91
CA ARG A 88 -3.83 19.83 -1.74
C ARG A 88 -3.54 21.21 -1.15
N GLN A 89 -3.18 22.18 -2.00
CA GLN A 89 -2.89 23.54 -1.56
C GLN A 89 -4.12 24.23 -0.97
N ALA A 90 -5.29 24.05 -1.58
CA ALA A 90 -6.53 24.64 -1.09
C ALA A 90 -6.95 24.03 0.26
N VAL A 91 -6.94 22.70 0.40
CA VAL A 91 -7.26 22.02 1.67
C VAL A 91 -6.26 22.40 2.75
N GLN A 92 -4.97 22.44 2.44
CA GLN A 92 -3.95 22.89 3.38
C GLN A 92 -4.23 24.32 3.84
N ALA A 93 -4.53 25.25 2.92
CA ALA A 93 -4.84 26.64 3.25
C ALA A 93 -6.09 26.76 4.15
N LEU A 94 -7.17 26.05 3.83
CA LEU A 94 -8.41 26.02 4.62
C LEU A 94 -8.15 25.58 6.07
N LEU A 95 -7.22 24.64 6.28
CA LEU A 95 -6.97 24.03 7.58
C LEU A 95 -5.90 24.77 8.42
N ARG A 96 -5.22 25.79 7.87
CA ARG A 96 -4.18 26.53 8.60
C ARG A 96 -4.73 27.32 9.78
N ALA A 97 -4.01 27.31 10.90
CA ALA A 97 -4.39 28.00 12.13
C ALA A 97 -4.56 29.53 11.98
N ASP A 98 -3.90 30.13 10.99
CA ASP A 98 -3.96 31.55 10.63
C ASP A 98 -4.93 31.87 9.48
N HIS A 99 -5.81 30.93 9.10
CA HIS A 99 -6.81 31.17 8.06
C HIS A 99 -7.77 32.32 8.47
N PRO A 100 -7.98 33.34 7.62
CA PRO A 100 -8.79 34.52 7.99
C PRO A 100 -10.24 34.20 8.38
N GLN A 101 -10.81 33.13 7.84
CA GLN A 101 -12.18 32.68 8.12
C GLN A 101 -12.23 31.47 9.07
N ARG A 102 -11.19 31.26 9.90
CA ARG A 102 -11.11 30.10 10.79
C ARG A 102 -12.36 29.92 11.67
N GLU A 103 -12.85 31.00 12.28
CA GLU A 103 -14.02 30.94 13.17
C GLU A 103 -15.25 30.40 12.42
N HIS A 104 -15.50 30.90 11.21
CA HIS A 104 -16.58 30.41 10.35
C HIS A 104 -16.40 28.93 9.98
N LEU A 105 -15.17 28.49 9.65
CA LEU A 105 -14.90 27.09 9.34
C LEU A 105 -15.13 26.18 10.56
N GLN A 106 -14.82 26.65 11.77
CA GLN A 106 -15.08 25.92 13.01
C GLN A 106 -16.59 25.81 13.31
N GLU A 107 -17.38 26.83 12.97
CA GLU A 107 -18.85 26.81 13.11
C GLU A 107 -19.52 25.75 12.23
N LEU A 108 -18.91 25.35 11.11
CA LEU A 108 -19.41 24.25 10.26
C LEU A 108 -19.33 22.88 10.95
N GLY A 109 -18.49 22.75 12.00
CA GLY A 109 -18.45 21.60 12.89
C GLY A 109 -18.34 20.24 12.18
N GLU A 110 -19.12 19.26 12.65
CA GLU A 110 -19.13 17.88 12.16
C GLU A 110 -19.72 17.71 10.74
N HIS A 111 -20.25 18.79 10.15
CA HIS A 111 -20.63 18.78 8.74
C HIS A 111 -19.39 18.87 7.83
N LEU A 112 -18.41 19.70 8.21
CA LEU A 112 -17.15 19.82 7.48
C LEU A 112 -16.11 18.78 7.92
N LEU A 113 -15.98 18.55 9.23
CA LEU A 113 -14.99 17.65 9.82
C LEU A 113 -15.66 16.49 10.53
N VAL A 114 -15.75 15.36 9.83
CA VAL A 114 -16.39 14.16 10.37
C VAL A 114 -15.39 13.35 11.20
N PRO A 115 -15.71 12.91 12.42
CA PRO A 115 -14.83 12.02 13.18
C PRO A 115 -14.54 10.71 12.43
N GLN A 116 -13.27 10.34 12.26
CA GLN A 116 -12.89 9.13 11.50
C GLN A 116 -13.52 7.86 12.08
N GLY A 117 -13.59 7.75 13.42
CA GLY A 117 -14.13 6.58 14.10
C GLY A 117 -15.63 6.33 13.92
N THR A 118 -16.38 7.29 13.35
CA THR A 118 -17.81 7.13 13.03
C THR A 118 -18.04 6.82 11.55
N CYS A 119 -16.97 6.78 10.74
CA CYS A 119 -17.02 6.59 9.31
C CYS A 119 -16.76 5.14 8.92
N ARG A 120 -17.42 4.70 7.85
CA ARG A 120 -17.04 3.50 7.11
C ARG A 120 -16.14 3.92 5.96
N MET A 121 -14.97 3.29 5.85
CA MET A 121 -14.06 3.47 4.72
C MET A 121 -14.35 2.46 3.61
N TYR A 122 -14.03 2.84 2.37
CA TYR A 122 -14.18 2.01 1.17
C TYR A 122 -12.86 1.96 0.39
N LEU A 123 -12.79 1.10 -0.63
CA LEU A 123 -11.71 1.19 -1.61
C LEU A 123 -11.68 2.60 -2.23
N PRO A 124 -10.51 3.25 -2.33
CA PRO A 124 -10.43 4.63 -2.79
C PRO A 124 -10.83 4.82 -4.26
N ALA A 125 -10.62 3.79 -5.08
CA ALA A 125 -10.93 3.82 -6.49
C ALA A 125 -11.44 2.45 -6.96
N ARG A 126 -12.18 2.45 -8.06
CA ARG A 126 -12.50 1.24 -8.80
C ARG A 126 -11.25 0.77 -9.52
N VAL A 127 -10.75 -0.41 -9.15
CA VAL A 127 -9.60 -1.03 -9.80
C VAL A 127 -10.04 -1.69 -11.10
N GLY A 128 -9.45 -1.26 -12.21
CA GLY A 128 -9.61 -1.92 -13.51
C GLY A 128 -8.78 -3.20 -13.53
N ASP A 129 -7.46 -3.01 -13.50
CA ASP A 129 -6.47 -4.07 -13.46
C ASP A 129 -5.59 -3.96 -12.20
N TYR A 130 -5.28 -5.11 -11.59
CA TYR A 130 -4.32 -5.25 -10.51
C TYR A 130 -3.12 -6.03 -11.03
N THR A 131 -1.92 -5.47 -10.90
CA THR A 131 -0.66 -6.15 -11.21
C THR A 131 0.20 -6.21 -9.97
N ASP A 132 0.69 -7.39 -9.63
CA ASP A 132 1.58 -7.57 -8.50
C ASP A 132 3.01 -7.83 -9.01
N PHE A 133 3.94 -7.00 -8.56
CA PHE A 133 5.34 -7.09 -8.94
C PHE A 133 6.11 -7.99 -7.98
N TYR A 134 7.42 -8.11 -8.21
CA TYR A 134 8.30 -8.90 -7.35
C TYR A 134 9.62 -8.17 -7.08
N VAL A 135 9.57 -6.88 -6.72
CA VAL A 135 10.78 -6.03 -6.73
C VAL A 135 11.64 -6.12 -5.47
N GLY A 136 11.19 -6.78 -4.41
CA GLY A 136 11.96 -6.98 -3.18
C GLY A 136 13.06 -8.05 -3.34
N ILE A 137 14.32 -7.64 -3.48
CA ILE A 137 15.43 -8.58 -3.77
C ILE A 137 15.75 -9.50 -2.59
N HIS A 138 15.63 -9.02 -1.36
CA HIS A 138 15.84 -9.87 -0.18
C HIS A 138 14.77 -10.95 -0.12
N HIS A 139 13.50 -10.60 -0.39
CA HIS A 139 12.42 -11.57 -0.48
C HIS A 139 12.68 -12.61 -1.58
N ALA A 140 12.98 -12.17 -2.79
CA ALA A 140 13.32 -13.06 -3.92
C ALA A 140 14.48 -14.01 -3.60
N THR A 141 15.51 -13.50 -2.91
CA THR A 141 16.67 -14.29 -2.50
C THR A 141 16.31 -15.31 -1.41
N GLN A 142 15.54 -14.90 -0.40
CA GLN A 142 15.16 -15.77 0.72
C GLN A 142 14.25 -16.91 0.28
N ILE A 143 13.20 -16.61 -0.49
CA ILE A 143 12.33 -17.63 -1.08
C ILE A 143 13.12 -18.51 -2.03
N GLY A 144 13.95 -17.90 -2.88
CA GLY A 144 14.88 -18.60 -3.76
C GLY A 144 15.72 -19.64 -3.03
N ARG A 145 16.30 -19.30 -1.88
CA ARG A 145 17.14 -20.23 -1.08
C ARG A 145 16.40 -21.45 -0.56
N LEU A 146 15.09 -21.34 -0.32
CA LEU A 146 14.27 -22.48 0.13
C LEU A 146 14.08 -23.54 -0.96
N PHE A 147 14.14 -23.15 -2.25
CA PHE A 147 13.92 -24.04 -3.40
C PHE A 147 15.20 -24.31 -4.22
N ARG A 148 16.12 -23.34 -4.26
CA ARG A 148 17.35 -23.30 -5.06
C ARG A 148 18.47 -22.64 -4.24
N PRO A 149 19.04 -23.34 -3.24
CA PRO A 149 20.00 -22.74 -2.30
C PRO A 149 21.25 -22.17 -2.98
N ASP A 150 21.74 -22.80 -4.05
CA ASP A 150 22.97 -22.40 -4.74
C ASP A 150 22.78 -21.23 -5.71
N ASN A 151 21.56 -21.05 -6.24
CA ASN A 151 21.22 -19.95 -7.14
C ASN A 151 19.79 -19.48 -6.88
N PRO A 152 19.59 -18.66 -5.83
CA PRO A 152 18.25 -18.34 -5.35
C PRO A 152 17.45 -17.48 -6.34
N LEU A 153 18.13 -16.55 -7.01
CA LEU A 153 17.53 -15.66 -8.01
C LEU A 153 17.53 -16.31 -9.39
N LEU A 154 16.41 -16.21 -10.11
CA LEU A 154 16.37 -16.59 -11.51
C LEU A 154 17.14 -15.57 -12.36
N PRO A 155 17.70 -15.99 -13.52
CA PRO A 155 18.58 -15.13 -14.32
C PRO A 155 17.99 -13.78 -14.72
N ASN A 156 16.66 -13.70 -14.91
CA ASN A 156 15.96 -12.51 -15.37
C ASN A 156 15.74 -11.44 -14.27
N TYR A 157 15.80 -11.81 -12.99
CA TYR A 157 15.37 -10.94 -11.87
C TYR A 157 16.08 -9.58 -11.86
N LYS A 158 17.39 -9.57 -12.13
CA LYS A 158 18.22 -8.35 -12.12
C LYS A 158 18.12 -7.52 -13.40
N HIS A 159 17.41 -8.02 -14.42
CA HIS A 159 17.24 -7.36 -15.72
C HIS A 159 15.82 -6.83 -15.97
N VAL A 160 14.82 -7.40 -15.31
CA VAL A 160 13.41 -7.06 -15.52
C VAL A 160 12.66 -7.02 -14.18
N PRO A 161 11.87 -5.96 -13.89
CA PRO A 161 10.93 -5.96 -12.77
C PRO A 161 9.77 -6.90 -13.08
N ILE A 162 9.94 -8.18 -12.75
CA ILE A 162 8.95 -9.22 -13.05
C ILE A 162 7.65 -9.00 -12.24
N ALA A 163 6.54 -9.38 -12.85
CA ALA A 163 5.20 -9.21 -12.32
C ALA A 163 4.23 -10.24 -12.88
N TYR A 164 3.05 -10.34 -12.28
CA TYR A 164 1.91 -11.10 -12.78
C TYR A 164 0.61 -10.32 -12.57
N HIS A 165 -0.42 -10.63 -13.35
CA HIS A 165 -1.74 -10.03 -13.14
C HIS A 165 -2.40 -10.64 -11.90
N GLY A 166 -2.71 -9.80 -10.92
CA GLY A 166 -3.45 -10.15 -9.72
C GLY A 166 -4.97 -10.13 -9.94
N ARG A 167 -5.72 -10.32 -8.85
CA ARG A 167 -7.20 -10.36 -8.91
C ARG A 167 -7.85 -9.11 -8.33
N ALA A 168 -8.28 -8.19 -9.20
CA ALA A 168 -8.94 -6.95 -8.78
C ALA A 168 -10.24 -7.16 -7.97
N SER A 169 -11.02 -8.21 -8.26
CA SER A 169 -12.33 -8.43 -7.63
C SER A 169 -12.28 -8.83 -6.15
N THR A 170 -11.10 -9.17 -5.64
CA THR A 170 -10.87 -9.60 -4.25
C THR A 170 -9.95 -8.66 -3.49
N LEU A 171 -9.74 -7.45 -4.02
CA LEU A 171 -9.19 -6.34 -3.26
C LEU A 171 -10.25 -5.89 -2.26
N GLY A 172 -9.89 -5.93 -0.97
CA GLY A 172 -10.69 -5.50 0.16
C GLY A 172 -10.06 -4.30 0.86
N VAL A 173 -10.84 -3.64 1.70
CA VAL A 173 -10.36 -2.49 2.49
C VAL A 173 -10.00 -2.94 3.90
N SER A 174 -9.01 -2.27 4.49
CA SER A 174 -8.57 -2.46 5.88
C SER A 174 -9.75 -2.58 6.86
N GLY A 175 -9.68 -3.58 7.74
CA GLY A 175 -10.70 -3.91 8.74
C GLY A 175 -11.59 -5.09 8.36
N GLU A 176 -11.58 -5.52 7.09
CA GLU A 176 -12.33 -6.69 6.65
C GLU A 176 -11.70 -8.01 7.13
N ALA A 177 -12.55 -9.00 7.37
CA ALA A 177 -12.16 -10.37 7.70
C ALA A 177 -12.47 -11.28 6.51
N PHE A 178 -11.63 -12.29 6.28
CA PHE A 178 -11.79 -13.22 5.15
C PHE A 178 -11.60 -14.67 5.61
N LYS A 179 -12.24 -15.60 4.91
CA LYS A 179 -12.12 -17.02 5.23
C LYS A 179 -10.79 -17.58 4.73
N ARG A 180 -10.16 -18.42 5.55
CA ARG A 180 -9.06 -19.29 5.12
C ARG A 180 -9.49 -20.05 3.86
N PRO A 181 -8.72 -19.97 2.76
CA PRO A 181 -9.10 -20.62 1.52
C PRO A 181 -9.01 -22.13 1.63
N LYS A 182 -9.83 -22.82 0.83
CA LYS A 182 -9.68 -24.24 0.53
C LYS A 182 -9.09 -24.37 -0.86
N GLY A 183 -8.26 -25.39 -1.08
CA GLY A 183 -7.68 -25.66 -2.39
C GLY A 183 -7.02 -27.01 -2.47
N GLN A 184 -6.43 -27.29 -3.63
CA GLN A 184 -5.60 -28.47 -3.81
C GLN A 184 -4.20 -28.22 -3.27
N THR A 185 -3.65 -29.20 -2.58
CA THR A 185 -2.25 -29.20 -2.13
C THR A 185 -1.64 -30.57 -2.39
N LEU A 186 -0.33 -30.64 -2.63
CA LEU A 186 0.41 -31.90 -2.73
C LEU A 186 1.33 -32.03 -1.50
N PRO A 187 0.94 -32.80 -0.47
CA PRO A 187 1.80 -33.02 0.70
C PRO A 187 3.09 -33.76 0.33
N PRO A 188 4.20 -33.54 1.04
CA PRO A 188 5.45 -34.26 0.81
C PRO A 188 5.24 -35.79 0.88
N GLY A 189 5.80 -36.51 -0.11
CA GLY A 189 5.71 -37.97 -0.18
C GLY A 189 4.37 -38.53 -0.66
N GLN A 190 3.47 -37.67 -1.16
CA GLN A 190 2.23 -38.09 -1.83
C GLN A 190 2.37 -37.98 -3.34
N ASP A 191 1.73 -38.89 -4.07
CA ASP A 191 1.69 -38.89 -5.54
C ASP A 191 0.44 -38.20 -6.11
N ALA A 192 -0.57 -37.93 -5.27
CA ALA A 192 -1.83 -37.31 -5.65
C ALA A 192 -2.18 -36.13 -4.72
N PRO A 193 -2.78 -35.05 -5.27
CA PRO A 193 -3.17 -33.91 -4.46
C PRO A 193 -4.36 -34.23 -3.56
N VAL A 194 -4.47 -33.50 -2.46
CA VAL A 194 -5.63 -33.52 -1.55
C VAL A 194 -6.35 -32.17 -1.60
N PHE A 195 -7.66 -32.17 -1.34
CA PHE A 195 -8.47 -30.96 -1.23
C PHE A 195 -8.82 -30.66 0.23
N GLY A 196 -8.61 -29.43 0.67
CA GLY A 196 -8.96 -29.02 2.03
C GLY A 196 -8.52 -27.60 2.36
N PRO A 197 -8.65 -27.18 3.64
CA PRO A 197 -8.18 -25.89 4.10
C PRO A 197 -6.66 -25.71 3.91
N CYS A 198 -6.25 -24.52 3.50
CA CYS A 198 -4.85 -24.09 3.46
C CYS A 198 -4.19 -24.22 4.84
N ARG A 199 -3.05 -24.89 4.92
CA ARG A 199 -2.26 -25.09 6.14
C ARG A 199 -1.15 -24.07 6.30
N ARG A 200 -0.71 -23.43 5.21
CA ARG A 200 0.39 -22.46 5.20
C ARG A 200 -0.11 -21.10 4.73
N LEU A 201 -1.02 -20.51 5.50
CA LEU A 201 -1.57 -19.18 5.24
C LEU A 201 -0.60 -18.10 5.72
N ASP A 202 -0.38 -17.10 4.91
CA ASP A 202 0.67 -16.10 5.09
C ASP A 202 0.20 -14.71 4.70
N TYR A 203 0.91 -13.70 5.17
CA TYR A 203 0.80 -12.32 4.71
C TYR A 203 1.96 -12.00 3.77
N GLU A 204 1.80 -10.94 2.98
CA GLU A 204 2.90 -10.30 2.25
C GLU A 204 2.86 -8.80 2.48
N LEU A 205 3.92 -8.26 3.08
CA LEU A 205 4.09 -6.84 3.33
C LEU A 205 4.43 -6.11 2.04
N GLU A 206 3.53 -5.25 1.56
CA GLU A 206 3.72 -4.54 0.30
C GLU A 206 3.33 -3.07 0.35
N LEU A 207 3.92 -2.32 -0.59
CA LEU A 207 3.47 -0.99 -0.95
C LEU A 207 2.47 -1.11 -2.12
N GLY A 208 1.29 -0.54 -1.95
CA GLY A 208 0.32 -0.35 -3.02
C GLY A 208 0.55 0.96 -3.77
N ILE A 209 0.44 0.94 -5.09
CA ILE A 209 0.62 2.10 -5.96
C ILE A 209 -0.62 2.32 -6.81
N TRP A 210 -1.20 3.51 -6.72
CA TRP A 210 -2.35 3.93 -7.52
C TRP A 210 -1.91 4.63 -8.79
N ILE A 211 -2.38 4.16 -9.94
CA ILE A 211 -2.12 4.79 -11.23
C ILE A 211 -3.05 5.98 -11.45
N GLY A 212 -2.44 7.10 -11.81
CA GLY A 212 -3.05 8.38 -12.16
C GLY A 212 -3.51 8.41 -13.62
N PRO A 213 -3.10 9.40 -14.43
CA PRO A 213 -3.34 9.35 -15.88
C PRO A 213 -2.80 8.05 -16.47
N GLY A 214 -3.58 7.44 -17.37
CA GLY A 214 -3.15 6.26 -18.11
C GLY A 214 -2.27 6.60 -19.31
N ASN A 215 -2.15 5.64 -20.23
CA ASN A 215 -1.53 5.81 -21.54
C ASN A 215 -2.41 5.20 -22.63
N ALA A 216 -2.26 5.66 -23.87
CA ALA A 216 -2.95 5.04 -24.99
C ALA A 216 -2.36 3.65 -25.28
N GLN A 217 -3.20 2.74 -25.77
CA GLN A 217 -2.74 1.41 -26.17
C GLN A 217 -1.69 1.52 -27.29
N GLY A 218 -0.56 0.86 -27.11
CA GLY A 218 0.58 0.93 -28.03
C GLY A 218 1.55 2.09 -27.77
N GLU A 219 1.23 2.99 -26.83
CA GLU A 219 2.09 4.13 -26.47
C GLU A 219 2.71 3.88 -25.09
N PRO A 220 3.98 3.43 -25.00
CA PRO A 220 4.63 3.15 -23.73
C PRO A 220 4.90 4.45 -22.95
N ILE A 221 4.90 4.35 -21.61
CA ILE A 221 5.31 5.44 -20.74
C ILE A 221 6.84 5.37 -20.59
N ALA A 222 7.54 6.44 -20.98
CA ALA A 222 8.98 6.54 -20.76
C ALA A 222 9.29 6.73 -19.27
N ILE A 223 10.45 6.23 -18.83
CA ILE A 223 10.85 6.28 -17.41
C ILE A 223 10.89 7.70 -16.83
N GLY A 224 11.31 8.70 -17.62
CA GLY A 224 11.30 10.10 -17.20
C GLY A 224 9.90 10.69 -16.97
N ASP A 225 8.88 10.11 -17.60
CA ASP A 225 7.49 10.57 -17.50
C ASP A 225 6.69 9.77 -16.45
N ALA A 226 7.19 8.60 -16.04
CA ALA A 226 6.47 7.65 -15.19
C ALA A 226 5.96 8.25 -13.87
N ALA A 227 6.69 9.20 -13.27
CA ALA A 227 6.27 9.85 -12.02
C ALA A 227 4.92 10.60 -12.16
N ALA A 228 4.61 11.17 -13.33
CA ALA A 228 3.36 11.88 -13.57
C ALA A 228 2.14 10.93 -13.61
N HIS A 229 2.38 9.64 -13.85
CA HIS A 229 1.36 8.59 -13.91
C HIS A 229 1.10 7.94 -12.54
N ILE A 230 1.77 8.37 -11.47
CA ILE A 230 1.55 7.86 -10.12
C ILE A 230 0.64 8.84 -9.36
N ALA A 231 -0.54 8.39 -8.95
CA ALA A 231 -1.46 9.21 -8.16
C ALA A 231 -1.08 9.25 -6.67
N GLY A 232 -0.63 8.12 -6.13
CA GLY A 232 -0.27 8.00 -4.73
C GLY A 232 -0.09 6.55 -4.31
N PHE A 233 0.01 6.36 -3.00
CA PHE A 233 0.46 5.13 -2.38
C PHE A 233 -0.46 4.73 -1.22
N CYS A 234 -0.54 3.44 -0.94
CA CYS A 234 -1.19 2.88 0.24
C CYS A 234 -0.39 1.66 0.73
N LEU A 235 -0.78 1.08 1.86
CA LEU A 235 -0.29 -0.24 2.27
C LEU A 235 -1.10 -1.32 1.57
N LEU A 236 -0.47 -2.46 1.27
CA LEU A 236 -1.08 -3.64 0.68
C LEU A 236 -0.65 -4.90 1.44
N ASN A 237 -1.59 -5.78 1.74
CA ASN A 237 -1.34 -7.15 2.18
C ASN A 237 -1.85 -8.13 1.12
N ASP A 238 -0.93 -8.80 0.43
CA ASP A 238 -1.26 -9.83 -0.56
C ASP A 238 -1.30 -11.22 0.08
N TRP A 239 -2.44 -11.55 0.69
CA TRP A 239 -2.61 -12.78 1.45
C TRP A 239 -2.32 -14.01 0.60
N SER A 240 -1.57 -14.95 1.19
CA SER A 240 -0.96 -16.02 0.41
C SER A 240 -1.17 -17.39 1.03
N ALA A 241 -1.71 -18.33 0.25
CA ALA A 241 -1.84 -19.73 0.64
C ALA A 241 -0.68 -20.56 0.05
N ARG A 242 0.43 -20.66 0.78
CA ARG A 242 1.73 -21.13 0.25
C ARG A 242 1.74 -22.58 -0.20
N ASP A 243 0.96 -23.43 0.45
CA ASP A 243 0.81 -24.84 0.09
C ASP A 243 -0.03 -25.05 -1.16
N ILE A 244 -1.06 -24.22 -1.37
CA ILE A 244 -1.81 -24.17 -2.63
C ILE A 244 -0.89 -23.64 -3.73
N GLN A 245 -0.16 -22.54 -3.47
CA GLN A 245 0.76 -21.91 -4.40
C GLN A 245 1.79 -22.88 -4.95
N ALA A 246 2.46 -23.62 -4.06
CA ALA A 246 3.52 -24.57 -4.43
C ALA A 246 3.03 -25.66 -5.39
N TRP A 247 1.74 -26.04 -5.32
CA TRP A 247 1.14 -27.02 -6.21
C TRP A 247 0.70 -26.43 -7.55
N GLU A 248 0.10 -25.24 -7.56
CA GLU A 248 -0.56 -24.70 -8.76
C GLU A 248 0.32 -23.85 -9.66
N TYR A 249 1.38 -23.22 -9.12
CA TYR A 249 1.99 -22.06 -9.80
C TYR A 249 2.78 -22.38 -11.08
N GLN A 250 3.14 -23.64 -11.31
CA GLN A 250 3.92 -24.02 -12.49
C GLN A 250 3.00 -24.49 -13.62
N PRO A 251 3.16 -23.97 -14.86
CA PRO A 251 4.10 -22.94 -15.31
C PRO A 251 3.53 -21.51 -15.34
N LEU A 252 2.27 -21.30 -14.92
CA LEU A 252 1.49 -20.10 -15.25
C LEU A 252 1.55 -18.97 -14.21
N GLY A 253 2.25 -19.19 -13.09
CA GLY A 253 2.31 -18.26 -11.97
C GLY A 253 1.21 -18.47 -10.92
N PRO A 254 1.22 -17.68 -9.84
CA PRO A 254 0.24 -17.77 -8.75
C PRO A 254 -1.19 -17.50 -9.23
N PHE A 255 -2.18 -18.20 -8.68
CA PHE A 255 -3.58 -18.02 -9.03
C PHE A 255 -4.50 -18.06 -7.80
N LEU A 256 -5.07 -19.23 -7.47
CA LEU A 256 -5.99 -19.38 -6.34
C LEU A 256 -5.29 -19.19 -4.99
N SER A 257 -3.97 -19.34 -4.96
CA SER A 257 -3.16 -19.08 -3.78
C SER A 257 -3.03 -17.60 -3.41
N LYS A 258 -3.53 -16.69 -4.26
CA LYS A 258 -3.49 -15.24 -4.08
C LYS A 258 -4.88 -14.61 -4.24
N SER A 259 -5.67 -15.09 -5.20
CA SER A 259 -6.94 -14.46 -5.61
C SER A 259 -8.10 -14.59 -4.60
N PHE A 260 -7.85 -15.00 -3.35
CA PHE A 260 -8.89 -15.17 -2.33
C PHE A 260 -9.09 -13.91 -1.48
N ALA A 261 -8.03 -13.12 -1.27
CA ALA A 261 -8.08 -11.84 -0.58
C ALA A 261 -6.76 -11.07 -0.78
N SER A 262 -6.86 -9.76 -1.05
CA SER A 262 -5.76 -8.81 -0.87
C SER A 262 -6.32 -7.58 -0.16
N THR A 263 -5.66 -7.03 0.86
CA THR A 263 -6.21 -5.94 1.69
C THR A 263 -5.41 -4.66 1.51
N LEU A 264 -6.09 -3.51 1.37
CA LEU A 264 -5.46 -2.20 1.21
C LEU A 264 -5.75 -1.27 2.40
N SER A 265 -4.81 -0.39 2.76
CA SER A 265 -5.16 0.75 3.61
C SER A 265 -6.06 1.74 2.85
N PRO A 266 -7.02 2.40 3.54
CA PRO A 266 -8.07 3.17 2.88
C PRO A 266 -7.63 4.56 2.40
N TRP A 267 -6.44 5.01 2.82
CA TRP A 267 -5.94 6.35 2.56
C TRP A 267 -4.88 6.33 1.45
N VAL A 268 -5.10 7.09 0.39
CA VAL A 268 -4.14 7.34 -0.68
C VAL A 268 -3.26 8.52 -0.28
N VAL A 269 -2.03 8.22 0.13
CA VAL A 269 -1.01 9.23 0.36
C VAL A 269 -0.48 9.68 -1.00
N THR A 270 -0.75 10.94 -1.36
CA THR A 270 -0.43 11.48 -2.69
C THR A 270 1.08 11.50 -2.96
N ALA A 271 1.47 11.34 -4.23
CA ALA A 271 2.87 11.45 -4.63
C ALA A 271 3.50 12.79 -4.22
N GLU A 272 2.71 13.86 -4.21
CA GLU A 272 3.12 15.21 -3.82
C GLU A 272 3.36 15.34 -2.32
N ALA A 273 2.63 14.59 -1.48
CA ALA A 273 2.89 14.53 -0.04
C ALA A 273 4.23 13.84 0.27
N LEU A 274 4.58 12.82 -0.51
CA LEU A 274 5.81 12.05 -0.33
C LEU A 274 7.04 12.65 -1.02
N ALA A 275 6.88 13.65 -1.88
CA ALA A 275 8.00 14.26 -2.61
C ALA A 275 9.17 14.70 -1.70
N PRO A 276 8.95 15.28 -0.50
CA PRO A 276 10.05 15.64 0.42
C PRO A 276 10.80 14.45 1.04
N TYR A 277 10.25 13.24 0.97
CA TYR A 277 10.81 12.00 1.55
C TYR A 277 11.45 11.11 0.48
N ARG A 278 11.56 11.63 -0.75
CA ARG A 278 12.28 10.95 -1.83
C ARG A 278 13.77 10.87 -1.50
N ARG A 279 14.38 9.76 -1.88
CA ARG A 279 15.81 9.48 -1.71
C ARG A 279 16.40 8.97 -3.02
N ALA A 280 17.73 9.02 -3.11
CA ALA A 280 18.43 8.25 -4.13
C ALA A 280 18.10 6.77 -3.97
N GLN A 281 17.86 6.11 -5.11
CA GLN A 281 17.70 4.67 -5.13
C GLN A 281 18.97 4.01 -4.58
N PRO A 282 18.87 3.07 -3.63
CA PRO A 282 20.02 2.35 -3.14
C PRO A 282 20.80 1.73 -4.30
N ALA A 283 22.12 1.92 -4.25
CA ALA A 283 23.00 1.44 -5.31
C ALA A 283 22.88 -0.08 -5.42
N ARG A 284 22.88 -0.58 -6.66
CA ARG A 284 22.95 -2.02 -6.91
C ARG A 284 24.25 -2.57 -6.31
N PRO A 285 24.23 -3.80 -5.75
CA PRO A 285 25.44 -4.45 -5.27
C PRO A 285 26.55 -4.50 -6.33
N GLU A 286 27.80 -4.48 -5.89
CA GLU A 286 28.94 -4.59 -6.81
C GLU A 286 28.84 -5.86 -7.67
N GLY A 287 29.00 -5.70 -8.98
CA GLY A 287 28.90 -6.78 -9.97
C GLY A 287 27.49 -7.02 -10.52
N ASP A 288 26.46 -6.38 -9.98
CA ASP A 288 25.12 -6.43 -10.56
C ASP A 288 25.04 -5.65 -11.88
N PRO A 289 24.23 -6.11 -12.85
CA PRO A 289 24.12 -5.46 -14.15
C PRO A 289 23.40 -4.11 -14.02
N GLN A 290 23.80 -3.15 -14.86
CA GLN A 290 22.98 -1.97 -15.10
C GLN A 290 21.70 -2.36 -15.86
N PRO A 291 20.54 -1.77 -15.56
CA PRO A 291 19.34 -1.92 -16.37
C PRO A 291 19.58 -1.52 -17.83
N LEU A 292 18.79 -2.09 -18.76
CA LEU A 292 18.75 -1.61 -20.14
C LEU A 292 18.31 -0.13 -20.19
N PRO A 293 18.67 0.63 -21.24
CA PRO A 293 18.44 2.08 -21.29
C PRO A 293 16.99 2.52 -21.04
N TYR A 294 16.00 1.73 -21.45
CA TYR A 294 14.59 2.09 -21.22
C TYR A 294 14.20 2.07 -19.72
N LEU A 295 14.93 1.34 -18.88
CA LEU A 295 14.73 1.27 -17.42
C LEU A 295 15.78 2.07 -16.64
N PHE A 296 16.59 2.89 -17.31
CA PHE A 296 17.60 3.68 -16.63
C PHE A 296 17.38 5.17 -16.90
N ASP A 297 17.24 5.94 -15.83
CA ASP A 297 17.14 7.38 -15.85
C ASP A 297 17.86 7.97 -14.63
N GLU A 298 18.73 8.95 -14.84
CA GLU A 298 19.56 9.51 -13.78
C GLU A 298 18.73 10.25 -12.71
N HIS A 299 17.60 10.86 -13.10
CA HIS A 299 16.73 11.55 -12.16
C HIS A 299 15.98 10.54 -11.27
N ASP A 300 15.49 9.45 -11.86
CA ASP A 300 14.93 8.32 -11.11
C ASP A 300 15.97 7.67 -10.18
N GLN A 301 17.22 7.51 -10.61
CA GLN A 301 18.25 6.99 -9.70
C GLN A 301 18.57 7.97 -8.55
N ALA A 302 18.51 9.28 -8.79
CA ALA A 302 18.81 10.30 -7.79
C ALA A 302 17.67 10.57 -6.79
N GLY A 303 16.40 10.30 -7.16
CA GLY A 303 15.23 10.66 -6.35
C GLY A 303 14.01 9.76 -6.50
N GLY A 304 14.13 8.61 -7.16
CA GLY A 304 13.03 7.69 -7.47
C GLY A 304 12.57 6.86 -6.27
N ALA A 305 13.42 6.65 -5.28
CA ALA A 305 13.10 5.88 -4.09
C ALA A 305 12.32 6.70 -3.06
N LEU A 306 11.59 6.00 -2.21
CA LEU A 306 10.89 6.54 -1.06
C LEU A 306 11.45 5.88 0.20
N ASP A 307 11.69 6.67 1.24
CA ASP A 307 12.08 6.19 2.56
C ASP A 307 10.83 6.02 3.41
N ILE A 308 10.23 4.83 3.33
CA ILE A 308 9.01 4.47 4.03
C ILE A 308 9.34 3.28 4.91
N GLU A 309 9.39 3.50 6.22
CA GLU A 309 9.46 2.42 7.19
C GLU A 309 8.13 1.66 7.19
N LEU A 310 8.21 0.33 7.17
CA LEU A 310 7.08 -0.58 7.07
C LEU A 310 7.06 -1.53 8.25
N GLU A 311 6.04 -1.45 9.09
CA GLU A 311 5.91 -2.24 10.31
C GLU A 311 4.85 -3.34 10.13
N VAL A 312 5.15 -4.56 10.57
CA VAL A 312 4.17 -5.65 10.69
C VAL A 312 3.92 -5.97 12.15
N LEU A 313 2.64 -5.94 12.51
CA LEU A 313 2.12 -6.34 13.81
C LEU A 313 1.22 -7.57 13.64
N LEU A 314 1.31 -8.49 14.60
CA LEU A 314 0.45 -9.66 14.71
C LEU A 314 -0.28 -9.67 16.05
N ARG A 315 -1.58 -9.92 16.02
CA ARG A 315 -2.41 -10.08 17.22
C ARG A 315 -3.17 -11.39 17.15
N THR A 316 -2.95 -12.26 18.13
CA THR A 316 -3.66 -13.54 18.24
C THR A 316 -4.94 -13.38 19.07
N PRO A 317 -5.91 -14.31 18.96
CA PRO A 317 -7.07 -14.35 19.84
C PRO A 317 -6.71 -14.45 21.33
N ARG A 318 -5.63 -15.14 21.68
CA ARG A 318 -5.19 -15.28 23.07
C ARG A 318 -4.53 -14.00 23.59
N MET A 319 -3.72 -13.31 22.78
CA MET A 319 -3.22 -11.98 23.12
C MET A 319 -4.37 -11.02 23.37
N GLU A 320 -5.39 -11.03 22.50
CA GLU A 320 -6.61 -10.24 22.67
C GLU A 320 -7.36 -10.57 23.97
N ALA A 321 -7.58 -11.85 24.26
CA ALA A 321 -8.24 -12.29 25.49
C ALA A 321 -7.46 -11.94 26.78
N GLN A 322 -6.13 -11.82 26.68
CA GLN A 322 -5.25 -11.44 27.78
C GLN A 322 -5.05 -9.92 27.90
N GLY A 323 -5.65 -9.12 27.00
CA GLY A 323 -5.43 -7.67 26.96
C GLY A 323 -4.02 -7.26 26.52
N LEU A 324 -3.29 -8.15 25.85
CA LEU A 324 -1.97 -7.85 25.29
C LEU A 324 -2.10 -7.07 23.98
N PRO A 325 -1.20 -6.09 23.73
CA PRO A 325 -1.17 -5.37 22.46
C PRO A 325 -0.73 -6.28 21.31
N ALA A 326 -0.97 -5.86 20.07
CA ALA A 326 -0.38 -6.51 18.90
C ALA A 326 1.16 -6.48 19.00
N GLN A 327 1.81 -7.59 18.65
CA GLN A 327 3.25 -7.76 18.71
C GLN A 327 3.87 -7.32 17.39
N ARG A 328 4.90 -6.47 17.43
CA ARG A 328 5.72 -6.21 16.24
C ARG A 328 6.55 -7.45 15.92
N ILE A 329 6.39 -7.95 14.70
CA ILE A 329 7.07 -9.16 14.21
C ILE A 329 8.04 -8.86 13.06
N ALA A 330 7.89 -7.72 12.39
CA ALA A 330 8.87 -7.24 11.43
C ALA A 330 8.90 -5.71 11.33
N LEU A 331 10.06 -5.16 10.96
CA LEU A 331 10.27 -3.76 10.57
C LEU A 331 11.16 -3.71 9.32
N SER A 332 10.57 -3.36 8.18
CA SER A 332 11.22 -3.27 6.88
C SER A 332 11.19 -1.83 6.36
N ASN A 333 11.63 -1.61 5.12
CA ASN A 333 11.59 -0.31 4.46
C ASN A 333 11.47 -0.48 2.93
N THR A 334 10.82 0.45 2.25
CA THR A 334 10.74 0.50 0.78
C THR A 334 12.09 0.71 0.10
N LEU A 335 13.11 1.20 0.81
CA LEU A 335 14.49 1.23 0.32
C LEU A 335 15.06 -0.17 0.00
N ASN A 336 14.41 -1.24 0.45
CA ASN A 336 14.78 -2.61 0.07
C ASN A 336 14.27 -3.03 -1.34
N MET A 337 13.49 -2.18 -2.01
CA MET A 337 13.10 -2.39 -3.41
C MET A 337 14.32 -2.31 -4.33
N TYR A 338 14.49 -3.29 -5.21
CA TYR A 338 15.58 -3.32 -6.20
C TYR A 338 15.24 -2.56 -7.49
N TRP A 339 13.95 -2.38 -7.73
CA TRP A 339 13.41 -1.62 -8.87
C TRP A 339 12.54 -0.48 -8.33
N THR A 340 12.66 0.70 -8.92
CA THR A 340 11.85 1.87 -8.57
C THR A 340 10.42 1.72 -9.12
N VAL A 341 9.50 2.52 -8.59
CA VAL A 341 8.12 2.56 -9.10
C VAL A 341 8.08 3.10 -10.53
N ALA A 342 8.98 4.02 -10.89
CA ALA A 342 9.10 4.48 -12.27
C ALA A 342 9.48 3.33 -13.21
N GLN A 343 10.43 2.48 -12.80
CA GLN A 343 10.80 1.28 -13.56
C GLN A 343 9.64 0.29 -13.68
N MET A 344 8.81 0.11 -12.64
CA MET A 344 7.60 -0.72 -12.68
C MET A 344 6.62 -0.23 -13.74
N VAL A 345 6.25 1.06 -13.71
CA VAL A 345 5.32 1.69 -14.68
C VAL A 345 5.86 1.60 -16.11
N THR A 346 7.14 1.91 -16.29
CA THR A 346 7.80 1.88 -17.60
C THR A 346 7.81 0.46 -18.16
N HIS A 347 8.21 -0.53 -17.35
CA HIS A 347 8.26 -1.91 -17.81
C HIS A 347 6.88 -2.46 -18.16
N HIS A 348 5.87 -2.14 -17.35
CA HIS A 348 4.50 -2.61 -17.57
C HIS A 348 3.95 -2.18 -18.94
N THR A 349 4.27 -0.95 -19.35
CA THR A 349 3.76 -0.34 -20.58
C THR A 349 4.66 -0.54 -21.81
N VAL A 350 5.87 -1.06 -21.65
CA VAL A 350 6.88 -1.14 -22.75
C VAL A 350 6.41 -1.94 -23.96
N ASN A 351 5.47 -2.88 -23.77
CA ASN A 351 4.89 -3.68 -24.85
C ASN A 351 3.63 -3.04 -25.48
N GLY A 352 3.26 -1.82 -25.07
CA GLY A 352 2.04 -1.15 -25.48
C GLY A 352 0.81 -1.43 -24.60
N CYS A 353 0.97 -2.06 -23.43
CA CYS A 353 -0.11 -2.19 -22.45
C CYS A 353 -0.64 -0.81 -22.06
N ALA A 354 -1.96 -0.66 -22.03
CA ALA A 354 -2.63 0.58 -21.63
C ALA A 354 -2.98 0.51 -20.15
N LEU A 355 -2.36 1.37 -19.34
CA LEU A 355 -2.79 1.64 -17.98
C LEU A 355 -3.98 2.59 -17.97
N LYS A 356 -4.81 2.49 -16.96
CA LYS A 356 -5.99 3.32 -16.74
C LYS A 356 -5.97 3.96 -15.35
N PRO A 357 -6.63 5.12 -15.18
CA PRO A 357 -6.80 5.73 -13.87
C PRO A 357 -7.51 4.82 -12.88
N GLY A 358 -6.83 4.54 -11.76
CA GLY A 358 -7.28 3.60 -10.74
C GLY A 358 -6.82 2.16 -10.93
N ASP A 359 -6.06 1.84 -11.98
CA ASP A 359 -5.26 0.60 -11.97
C ASP A 359 -4.30 0.63 -10.78
N PHE A 360 -3.98 -0.57 -10.29
CA PHE A 360 -3.32 -0.74 -9.01
C PHE A 360 -2.13 -1.68 -9.15
N PHE A 361 -0.98 -1.26 -8.61
CA PHE A 361 0.19 -2.12 -8.52
C PHE A 361 0.48 -2.51 -7.07
N GLY A 362 0.84 -3.78 -6.86
CA GLY A 362 1.57 -4.25 -5.68
C GLY A 362 3.07 -4.21 -5.96
N SER A 363 3.88 -3.90 -4.96
CA SER A 363 5.34 -3.92 -5.11
C SER A 363 5.91 -5.34 -5.20
N GLY A 364 5.15 -6.34 -4.78
CA GLY A 364 5.70 -7.58 -4.26
C GLY A 364 6.25 -7.38 -2.85
N THR A 365 6.43 -8.50 -2.15
CA THR A 365 6.83 -8.51 -0.74
C THR A 365 8.13 -7.75 -0.47
N LEU A 366 8.11 -6.87 0.52
CA LEU A 366 9.22 -5.99 0.90
C LEU A 366 9.92 -6.48 2.17
N SER A 367 10.96 -7.29 1.97
CA SER A 367 11.86 -7.75 3.03
C SER A 367 13.16 -6.97 3.05
N GLY A 368 13.74 -6.77 4.22
CA GLY A 368 15.11 -6.30 4.40
C GLY A 368 16.13 -7.45 4.54
N PRO A 369 17.40 -7.11 4.77
CA PRO A 369 18.49 -8.08 4.89
C PRO A 369 18.48 -8.84 6.22
N ASP A 370 17.86 -8.27 7.27
CA ASP A 370 17.87 -8.79 8.63
C ASP A 370 16.66 -9.67 8.93
N ALA A 371 16.81 -10.62 9.85
CA ALA A 371 15.78 -11.62 10.15
C ALA A 371 14.47 -11.01 10.69
N ASP A 372 14.53 -9.85 11.35
CA ASP A 372 13.38 -9.11 11.87
C ASP A 372 12.85 -8.05 10.89
N SER A 373 13.31 -8.07 9.63
CA SER A 373 12.86 -7.19 8.56
C SER A 373 12.15 -7.92 7.41
N CYS A 374 11.79 -9.19 7.62
CA CYS A 374 11.13 -10.02 6.61
C CYS A 374 9.66 -9.65 6.40
N GLY A 375 9.25 -9.62 5.12
CA GLY A 375 7.89 -9.25 4.69
C GLY A 375 6.87 -10.38 4.69
N SER A 376 7.19 -11.59 5.18
CA SER A 376 6.26 -12.72 5.28
C SER A 376 6.63 -13.69 6.42
N LEU A 377 5.66 -14.48 6.92
CA LEU A 377 5.96 -15.56 7.87
C LEU A 377 6.76 -16.69 7.22
N LEU A 378 6.58 -16.92 5.92
CA LEU A 378 7.37 -17.89 5.16
C LEU A 378 8.88 -17.61 5.32
N GLU A 379 9.28 -16.34 5.29
CA GLU A 379 10.66 -15.89 5.50
C GLU A 379 11.04 -15.89 6.98
N LEU A 380 10.23 -15.24 7.84
CA LEU A 380 10.50 -15.13 9.29
C LEU A 380 10.73 -16.50 9.95
N THR A 381 10.00 -17.52 9.47
CA THR A 381 10.03 -18.86 10.06
C THR A 381 10.87 -19.86 9.26
N GLN A 382 11.57 -19.40 8.21
CA GLN A 382 12.40 -20.22 7.32
C GLN A 382 11.65 -21.44 6.75
N GLY A 383 10.45 -21.20 6.20
CA GLY A 383 9.60 -22.29 5.71
C GLY A 383 8.86 -23.05 6.81
N GLY A 384 8.70 -22.46 7.99
CA GLY A 384 8.10 -23.11 9.17
C GLY A 384 9.09 -23.94 10.00
N LYS A 385 10.39 -23.90 9.69
CA LYS A 385 11.43 -24.62 10.44
C LYS A 385 11.77 -23.96 11.78
N GLN A 386 11.56 -22.66 11.88
CA GLN A 386 11.85 -21.86 13.08
C GLN A 386 10.58 -21.11 13.51
N PRO A 387 9.84 -21.62 14.51
CA PRO A 387 8.64 -20.93 14.98
C PRO A 387 8.95 -19.56 15.58
N LEU A 388 8.19 -18.55 15.17
CA LEU A 388 8.17 -17.23 15.78
C LEU A 388 7.60 -17.32 17.19
N GLN A 389 8.28 -16.73 18.17
CA GLN A 389 7.79 -16.64 19.55
C GLN A 389 6.95 -15.38 19.73
N LEU A 390 5.79 -15.52 20.38
CA LEU A 390 4.87 -14.43 20.67
C LEU A 390 4.70 -14.22 22.18
N PRO A 391 4.28 -13.03 22.63
CA PRO A 391 3.91 -12.78 24.02
C PRO A 391 2.91 -13.83 24.54
N GLY A 392 3.03 -14.20 25.83
CA GLY A 392 2.16 -15.22 26.43
C GLY A 392 2.54 -16.67 26.12
N GLY A 393 3.68 -16.90 25.44
CA GLY A 393 4.25 -18.23 25.17
C GLY A 393 3.63 -18.93 23.95
N GLU A 394 2.90 -18.20 23.11
CA GLU A 394 2.41 -18.72 21.83
C GLU A 394 3.53 -18.75 20.79
N THR A 395 3.36 -19.59 19.77
CA THR A 395 4.25 -19.58 18.61
C THR A 395 3.46 -19.57 17.31
N ARG A 396 4.08 -19.11 16.23
CA ARG A 396 3.54 -19.19 14.88
C ARG A 396 4.59 -19.67 13.89
N THR A 397 4.15 -20.45 12.92
CA THR A 397 4.91 -20.74 11.70
C THR A 397 4.22 -20.15 10.48
N PHE A 398 2.88 -20.25 10.46
CA PHE A 398 1.96 -19.61 9.53
C PHE A 398 0.77 -19.08 10.34
N LEU A 399 -0.10 -18.31 9.70
CA LEU A 399 -1.27 -17.73 10.36
C LEU A 399 -2.27 -18.81 10.77
N GLU A 400 -2.79 -18.69 11.98
CA GLU A 400 -3.89 -19.49 12.53
C GLU A 400 -5.23 -18.76 12.39
N ASP A 401 -6.32 -19.48 12.61
CA ASP A 401 -7.66 -18.88 12.56
C ASP A 401 -7.85 -17.88 13.72
N GLY A 402 -8.38 -16.71 13.41
CA GLY A 402 -8.59 -15.61 14.36
C GLY A 402 -7.41 -14.64 14.50
N ASP A 403 -6.24 -14.97 13.94
CA ASP A 403 -5.10 -14.06 13.89
C ASP A 403 -5.44 -12.81 13.07
N GLU A 404 -4.98 -11.66 13.54
CA GLU A 404 -5.10 -10.35 12.89
C GLU A 404 -3.71 -9.82 12.55
N VAL A 405 -3.48 -9.52 11.27
CA VAL A 405 -2.24 -8.88 10.80
C VAL A 405 -2.54 -7.41 10.56
N ILE A 406 -1.65 -6.53 11.04
CA ILE A 406 -1.78 -5.08 10.90
C ILE A 406 -0.46 -4.55 10.34
N PHE A 407 -0.52 -3.85 9.22
CA PHE A 407 0.59 -3.08 8.68
C PHE A 407 0.43 -1.61 9.03
N ARG A 408 1.57 -0.97 9.32
CA ARG A 408 1.71 0.47 9.47
C ARG A 408 2.89 0.95 8.63
N ALA A 409 2.84 2.20 8.21
CA ALA A 409 3.94 2.81 7.49
C ALA A 409 4.13 4.26 7.91
N ARG A 410 5.39 4.70 7.94
CA ARG A 410 5.76 6.09 8.19
C ARG A 410 6.97 6.51 7.37
N CYS A 411 6.93 7.73 6.85
CA CYS A 411 8.09 8.43 6.31
C CYS A 411 8.64 9.37 7.38
N GLU A 412 9.95 9.35 7.58
CA GLU A 412 10.65 10.27 8.46
C GLU A 412 11.84 10.88 7.71
N ALA A 413 12.08 12.18 7.93
CA ALA A 413 13.24 12.85 7.38
C ALA A 413 13.69 13.98 8.33
N PRO A 414 15.00 14.20 8.52
CA PRO A 414 15.48 15.24 9.44
C PRO A 414 14.90 16.62 9.13
N GLY A 415 14.27 17.23 10.13
CA GLY A 415 13.67 18.56 10.01
C GLY A 415 12.34 18.62 9.25
N LEU A 416 11.79 17.47 8.84
CA LEU A 416 10.45 17.34 8.28
C LEU A 416 9.55 16.60 9.28
N PRO A 417 8.24 16.91 9.33
CA PRO A 417 7.30 16.13 10.12
C PRO A 417 7.15 14.70 9.57
N GLY A 418 6.64 13.77 10.35
CA GLY A 418 6.32 12.43 9.85
C GLY A 418 5.10 12.43 8.92
N ILE A 419 5.06 11.50 7.97
CA ILE A 419 3.86 11.17 7.18
C ILE A 419 3.54 9.69 7.35
N GLY A 420 2.33 9.37 7.79
CA GLY A 420 1.86 7.99 7.94
C GLY A 420 0.74 7.62 6.97
N PHE A 421 0.43 6.32 6.92
CA PHE A 421 -0.50 5.74 5.93
C PHE A 421 -1.81 5.25 6.57
N GLY A 422 -1.98 5.46 7.88
CA GLY A 422 -2.95 4.71 8.67
C GLY A 422 -2.56 3.24 8.71
N GLU A 423 -3.57 2.36 8.73
CA GLU A 423 -3.35 0.92 8.88
C GLU A 423 -3.96 0.11 7.72
N CYS A 424 -3.26 -0.94 7.33
CA CYS A 424 -3.82 -2.05 6.55
C CYS A 424 -3.93 -3.26 7.49
N ARG A 425 -5.15 -3.56 7.94
CA ARG A 425 -5.41 -4.68 8.86
C ARG A 425 -6.44 -5.65 8.30
N GLY A 426 -6.26 -6.93 8.60
CA GLY A 426 -7.24 -7.96 8.26
C GLY A 426 -7.16 -9.17 9.18
N ARG A 427 -8.30 -9.85 9.35
CA ARG A 427 -8.44 -10.99 10.26
C ARG A 427 -8.79 -12.27 9.51
N VAL A 428 -8.10 -13.34 9.87
CA VAL A 428 -8.32 -14.68 9.31
C VAL A 428 -9.53 -15.32 9.99
N LEU A 429 -10.53 -15.73 9.22
CA LEU A 429 -11.65 -16.56 9.69
C LEU A 429 -11.39 -18.04 9.37
N PRO A 430 -11.97 -18.98 10.14
CA PRO A 430 -11.90 -20.40 9.82
C PRO A 430 -12.37 -20.72 8.41
N ALA A 431 -11.81 -21.78 7.83
CA ALA A 431 -12.33 -22.32 6.58
C ALA A 431 -13.79 -22.74 6.77
N GLY A 432 -14.66 -22.29 5.86
CA GLY A 432 -16.11 -22.50 5.94
C GLY A 432 -16.58 -23.89 5.55
#